data_AF-A0A1Y2BGK4-F1
#
_entry.id   AF-A0A1Y2BGK4-F1
#
_cell.length_a   1.000
_cell.length_b   1.000
_cell.length_c   1.000
_cell.angle_alpha   90.00
_cell.angle_beta   90.00
_cell.angle_gamma   90.00
#
_symmetry.space_group_name_H-M   'P 1'
#
loop_
_entity.id
_entity.type
_entity.pdbx_description
1 polymer ?
#
loop_
_entity_poly.entity_id
_entity_poly.type
_entity_poly.pdbx_seq_one_letter_code
_entity_poly.pdbx_strand_id
1 'polypeptide(L)'
;MYKINIELEQCSSNINLTNWTSETDESSDTIYTLTNCISGDFIYRITDENTCHSKLTSGVHVFVPVKFKISGEVKIKNIEIDPTSDNTINHEEVLSGSIYICSTLGCTETTGYIKIKAVYILTTEEPTDWENEYKNKYYTAGVGKKQFIQNDTFDSDNWTKGFIYRKEEEVFYSVNKDGSISKIDKDTNELCHKNSIGKLDSNGSVCLGMNPSGSSVSLAFASGNDLEYILTNPSSDSIFSISTGNDGIILKQTPNVIYHDISQSVENTVIIDTDTKKKATPLIDINLNNSELSNYYIYKCEGGYCKKVTGHNVVNVITMERIDLALTTTNSIDTIIKYLVILNCDSNSCKRTFGYFKINGDNYYSIPYTGFKDNDKYQLISNCVSNIGGLMTGEKFCQGLNEIDQAMTDGQSYIISANSQTIFYNKLEGKSLVISATSNTLIYNGLSTNEGIQLFGSGVLISTTKSDIINENKDKLVLYYCNNNGICHSLKGYIKDNKENYYKVEDNISEKINFNNSNYECTKEAAGSLISNKKLCLGNESIDFIDDDTKTEYYIYNKDDQYLFVRGVKNMFTIEEFNGSEQLLNTNKK
;
A
#
# COMPACT_ATOMS: atom_id res chain seq x y z
N MET A 1 -0.30 -42.15 1.59
CA MET A 1 0.68 -41.76 0.55
C MET A 1 1.80 -41.02 1.26
N TYR A 2 3.05 -41.46 1.14
CA TYR A 2 4.19 -40.69 1.63
C TYR A 2 4.43 -39.54 0.65
N LYS A 3 4.35 -38.28 1.13
CA LYS A 3 4.70 -37.09 0.33
C LYS A 3 6.21 -37.18 0.09
N ILE A 4 6.62 -37.47 -1.16
CA ILE A 4 8.02 -37.38 -1.54
C ILE A 4 8.27 -35.89 -1.77
N ASN A 5 8.90 -35.22 -0.79
CA ASN A 5 9.36 -33.85 -1.00
C ASN A 5 10.59 -33.96 -1.91
N ILE A 6 10.43 -33.63 -3.20
CA ILE A 6 11.54 -33.69 -4.14
C ILE A 6 12.16 -32.30 -4.18
N GLU A 7 13.03 -32.05 -3.21
CA GLU A 7 13.99 -30.94 -3.32
C GLU A 7 14.94 -31.23 -4.49
N LEU A 8 15.38 -30.17 -5.18
CA LEU A 8 16.41 -30.30 -6.21
C LEU A 8 17.65 -30.96 -5.59
N GLU A 9 18.16 -32.02 -6.23
CA GLU A 9 19.34 -32.72 -5.73
C GLU A 9 20.57 -31.81 -5.78
N GLN A 10 21.44 -31.91 -4.76
CA GLN A 10 22.73 -31.24 -4.77
C GLN A 10 23.56 -31.72 -5.97
N CYS A 11 24.21 -30.80 -6.69
CA CYS A 11 25.08 -31.14 -7.80
C CYS A 11 26.20 -32.07 -7.32
N SER A 12 26.46 -33.13 -8.10
CA SER A 12 27.54 -34.06 -7.80
C SER A 12 28.88 -33.32 -7.75
N SER A 13 29.69 -33.61 -6.73
CA SER A 13 31.02 -32.98 -6.52
C SER A 13 32.00 -33.16 -7.69
N ASN A 14 31.71 -34.08 -8.62
CA ASN A 14 32.54 -34.34 -9.80
C ASN A 14 32.19 -33.43 -11.00
N ILE A 15 31.13 -32.63 -10.92
CA ILE A 15 30.71 -31.71 -11.99
C ILE A 15 31.57 -30.45 -11.90
N ASN A 16 32.26 -30.11 -12.98
CA ASN A 16 33.00 -28.86 -13.06
C ASN A 16 32.05 -27.68 -13.33
N LEU A 17 31.67 -26.96 -12.28
CA LEU A 17 30.76 -25.81 -12.33
C LEU A 17 31.42 -24.49 -12.79
N THR A 18 32.73 -24.47 -13.09
CA THR A 18 33.43 -23.23 -13.49
C THR A 18 33.41 -22.96 -14.99
N ASN A 19 33.15 -23.97 -15.82
CA ASN A 19 33.18 -23.88 -17.28
C ASN A 19 31.76 -23.90 -17.87
N TRP A 20 30.98 -22.84 -17.63
CA TRP A 20 29.66 -22.68 -18.22
C TRP A 20 29.64 -21.47 -19.15
N THR A 21 28.91 -21.59 -20.26
CA THR A 21 28.59 -20.45 -21.12
C THR A 21 27.42 -19.70 -20.52
N SER A 22 27.50 -18.36 -20.48
CA SER A 22 26.36 -17.52 -20.10
C SER A 22 25.15 -17.84 -20.99
N GLU A 23 23.95 -17.88 -20.42
CA GLU A 23 22.69 -18.20 -21.12
C GLU A 23 22.58 -17.43 -22.45
N THR A 24 22.69 -18.15 -23.57
CA THR A 24 22.14 -17.74 -24.85
C THR A 24 21.05 -18.74 -25.19
N ASP A 25 19.81 -18.28 -25.06
CA ASP A 25 18.55 -19.04 -24.97
C ASP A 25 18.06 -19.60 -26.32
N GLU A 26 18.96 -20.10 -27.17
CA GLU A 26 18.67 -20.26 -28.61
C GLU A 26 18.41 -21.69 -29.14
N SER A 27 18.16 -22.71 -28.32
CA SER A 27 17.67 -23.99 -28.88
C SER A 27 16.53 -24.64 -28.10
N SER A 28 15.32 -24.53 -28.66
CA SER A 28 14.08 -25.17 -28.20
C SER A 28 14.12 -26.70 -28.19
N ASP A 29 15.09 -27.33 -28.84
CA ASP A 29 15.06 -28.77 -29.14
C ASP A 29 15.85 -29.67 -28.17
N THR A 30 16.59 -29.11 -27.19
CA THR A 30 17.48 -29.92 -26.30
C THR A 30 17.09 -29.99 -24.83
N ILE A 31 16.01 -29.32 -24.40
CA ILE A 31 15.66 -29.14 -22.97
C ILE A 31 15.46 -30.47 -22.23
N TYR A 32 14.99 -31.51 -22.91
CA TYR A 32 14.67 -32.81 -22.31
C TYR A 32 15.86 -33.69 -21.94
N THR A 33 17.06 -33.37 -22.43
CA THR A 33 18.28 -34.12 -22.07
C THR A 33 18.96 -33.55 -20.82
N LEU A 34 18.50 -32.40 -20.33
CA LEU A 34 19.14 -31.70 -19.24
C LEU A 34 18.52 -32.10 -17.90
N THR A 35 19.38 -32.40 -16.93
CA THR A 35 19.02 -32.60 -15.52
C THR A 35 19.34 -31.33 -14.75
N ASN A 36 18.52 -30.97 -13.78
CA ASN A 36 18.78 -29.82 -12.93
C ASN A 36 19.27 -30.24 -11.54
N CYS A 37 20.28 -29.53 -11.02
CA CYS A 37 20.78 -29.71 -9.67
C CYS A 37 21.08 -28.35 -9.01
N ILE A 38 21.11 -28.33 -7.68
CA ILE A 38 21.41 -27.12 -6.90
C ILE A 38 22.86 -27.17 -6.37
N SER A 39 23.58 -26.05 -6.41
CA SER A 39 24.88 -25.92 -5.75
C SER A 39 25.07 -24.50 -5.23
N GLY A 40 25.23 -24.38 -3.91
CA GLY A 40 25.09 -23.09 -3.22
C GLY A 40 23.66 -22.56 -3.42
N ASP A 41 23.55 -21.28 -3.75
CA ASP A 41 22.26 -20.62 -4.01
C ASP A 41 21.84 -20.69 -5.48
N PHE A 42 22.47 -21.51 -6.34
CA PHE A 42 22.18 -21.51 -7.78
C PHE A 42 21.75 -22.88 -8.29
N ILE A 43 20.92 -22.86 -9.33
CA ILE A 43 20.50 -24.04 -10.08
C ILE A 43 21.32 -24.12 -11.37
N TYR A 44 21.80 -25.32 -11.67
CA TYR A 44 22.61 -25.61 -12.86
C TYR A 44 21.89 -26.63 -13.74
N ARG A 45 21.85 -26.36 -15.05
CA ARG A 45 21.45 -27.34 -16.06
C ARG A 45 22.66 -28.21 -16.39
N ILE A 46 22.51 -29.53 -16.28
CA ILE A 46 23.57 -30.53 -16.44
C ILE A 46 23.20 -31.46 -17.60
N THR A 47 24.17 -31.75 -18.48
CA THR A 47 23.98 -32.73 -19.56
C THR A 47 24.06 -34.16 -19.03
N ASP A 48 23.60 -35.13 -19.83
CA ASP A 48 23.72 -36.57 -19.50
C ASP A 48 25.16 -37.04 -19.25
N GLU A 49 26.16 -36.30 -19.74
CA GLU A 49 27.59 -36.57 -19.53
C GLU A 49 28.12 -35.95 -18.23
N ASN A 50 27.26 -35.47 -17.32
CA ASN A 50 27.62 -34.75 -16.09
C ASN A 50 28.47 -33.48 -16.35
N THR A 51 28.27 -32.83 -17.49
CA THR A 51 28.90 -31.53 -17.77
C THR A 51 27.93 -30.39 -17.51
N CYS A 52 28.43 -29.30 -16.92
CA CYS A 52 27.63 -28.11 -16.67
C CYS A 52 27.28 -27.44 -18.00
N HIS A 53 26.00 -27.38 -18.34
CA HIS A 53 25.50 -26.73 -19.55
C HIS A 53 25.33 -25.22 -19.32
N SER A 54 24.52 -24.86 -18.32
CA SER A 54 24.26 -23.47 -17.97
C SER A 54 23.98 -23.30 -16.47
N LYS A 55 24.12 -22.07 -16.00
CA LYS A 55 23.73 -21.64 -14.66
C LYS A 55 22.53 -20.70 -14.80
N LEU A 56 21.46 -20.96 -14.06
CA LEU A 56 20.28 -20.10 -14.08
C LEU A 56 20.56 -18.82 -13.29
N THR A 57 20.38 -17.67 -13.94
CA THR A 57 20.70 -16.36 -13.33
C THR A 57 19.57 -15.34 -13.42
N SER A 58 18.44 -15.69 -14.02
CA SER A 58 17.26 -14.84 -14.11
C SER A 58 16.03 -15.66 -14.46
N GLY A 59 14.85 -15.20 -14.03
CA GLY A 59 13.57 -15.75 -14.46
C GLY A 59 12.89 -16.62 -13.41
N VAL A 60 11.74 -17.17 -13.79
CA VAL A 60 10.98 -18.12 -12.98
C VAL A 60 10.96 -19.47 -13.69
N HIS A 61 11.27 -20.52 -12.94
CA HIS A 61 11.45 -21.87 -13.47
C HIS A 61 10.57 -22.84 -12.70
N VAL A 62 9.90 -23.74 -13.42
CA VAL A 62 9.09 -24.82 -12.85
C VAL A 62 9.83 -26.13 -13.08
N PHE A 63 10.19 -26.82 -12.00
CA PHE A 63 10.84 -28.12 -12.09
C PHE A 63 9.86 -29.21 -11.70
N VAL A 64 9.81 -30.29 -12.48
CA VAL A 64 9.12 -31.52 -12.08
C VAL A 64 10.07 -32.71 -12.09
N PRO A 65 9.90 -33.64 -11.15
CA PRO A 65 10.62 -34.89 -11.16
C PRO A 65 9.99 -35.85 -12.16
N VAL A 66 10.73 -36.17 -13.21
CA VAL A 66 10.37 -37.18 -14.21
C VAL A 66 11.10 -38.47 -13.90
N LYS A 67 10.35 -39.58 -13.90
CA LYS A 67 10.90 -40.92 -13.73
C LYS A 67 11.23 -41.50 -15.09
N PHE A 68 12.46 -41.93 -15.28
CA PHE A 68 12.91 -42.58 -16.52
C PHE A 68 13.69 -43.86 -16.17
N LYS A 69 13.69 -44.82 -17.10
CA LYS A 69 14.44 -46.07 -16.94
C LYS A 69 15.68 -46.07 -17.81
N ILE A 70 16.85 -46.22 -17.21
CA ILE A 70 18.11 -46.50 -17.92
C ILE A 70 18.56 -47.89 -17.52
N SER A 71 18.69 -48.78 -18.50
CA SER A 71 19.22 -50.14 -18.29
C SER A 71 18.49 -50.96 -17.22
N GLY A 72 17.19 -50.68 -17.01
CA GLY A 72 16.35 -51.38 -16.04
C GLY A 72 16.28 -50.74 -14.65
N GLU A 73 17.12 -49.74 -14.35
CA GLU A 73 17.04 -48.96 -13.11
C GLU A 73 16.15 -47.73 -13.30
N VAL A 74 15.26 -47.47 -12.33
CA VAL A 74 14.43 -46.25 -12.30
C VAL A 74 15.28 -45.13 -11.70
N LYS A 75 15.49 -44.07 -12.48
CA LYS A 75 16.14 -42.84 -12.05
C LYS A 75 15.12 -41.70 -12.05
N ILE A 76 15.33 -40.70 -11.20
CA ILE A 76 14.52 -39.48 -11.12
C ILE A 76 15.38 -38.32 -11.61
N LYS A 77 14.84 -37.50 -12.51
CA LYS A 77 15.49 -36.29 -13.03
C LYS A 77 14.54 -35.12 -12.81
N ASN A 78 15.06 -34.02 -12.31
CA ASN A 78 14.30 -32.78 -12.28
C ASN A 78 14.42 -32.09 -13.64
N ILE A 79 13.32 -32.07 -14.38
CA ILE A 79 13.23 -31.44 -15.70
C ILE A 79 12.52 -30.11 -15.53
N GLU A 80 13.07 -29.08 -16.17
CA GLU A 80 12.43 -27.79 -16.28
C GLU A 80 11.28 -27.89 -17.30
N ILE A 81 10.04 -27.62 -16.87
CA ILE A 81 8.91 -27.59 -17.79
C ILE A 81 8.87 -26.24 -18.47
N ASP A 82 8.92 -26.25 -19.80
CA ASP A 82 8.31 -25.19 -20.60
C ASP A 82 6.78 -25.41 -20.63
N PRO A 83 5.98 -24.62 -19.91
CA PRO A 83 4.55 -24.90 -19.81
C PRO A 83 3.77 -24.51 -21.08
N THR A 84 4.44 -23.90 -22.07
CA THR A 84 3.85 -23.60 -23.39
C THR A 84 3.87 -24.78 -24.36
N SER A 85 4.76 -25.73 -24.10
CA SER A 85 5.01 -26.85 -24.99
C SER A 85 3.87 -27.87 -24.93
N ASP A 86 3.61 -28.58 -26.03
CA ASP A 86 2.66 -29.72 -26.08
C ASP A 86 3.25 -30.99 -25.44
N ASN A 87 4.21 -30.80 -24.54
CA ASN A 87 4.94 -31.87 -23.88
C ASN A 87 4.00 -32.69 -23.00
N THR A 88 4.29 -33.97 -22.92
CA THR A 88 3.37 -34.97 -22.38
C THR A 88 3.62 -35.14 -20.89
N ILE A 89 3.15 -34.17 -20.11
CA ILE A 89 3.40 -34.12 -18.67
C ILE A 89 2.31 -34.90 -17.94
N ASN A 90 2.71 -35.84 -17.08
CA ASN A 90 1.78 -36.58 -16.24
C ASN A 90 1.39 -35.74 -15.01
N HIS A 91 0.11 -35.76 -14.65
CA HIS A 91 -0.42 -35.10 -13.44
C HIS A 91 0.40 -35.40 -12.17
N GLU A 92 0.80 -36.66 -11.96
CA GLU A 92 1.56 -37.08 -10.77
C GLU A 92 2.97 -36.44 -10.71
N GLU A 93 3.56 -36.14 -11.87
CA GLU A 93 4.86 -35.47 -11.97
C GLU A 93 4.71 -34.00 -11.56
N VAL A 94 3.64 -33.34 -12.00
CA VAL A 94 3.32 -31.95 -11.61
C VAL A 94 3.10 -31.82 -10.11
N LEU A 95 2.39 -32.76 -9.48
CA LEU A 95 2.13 -32.74 -8.03
C LEU A 95 3.40 -32.82 -7.16
N SER A 96 4.52 -33.23 -7.76
CA SER A 96 5.82 -33.35 -7.09
C SER A 96 6.81 -32.25 -7.49
N GLY A 97 6.37 -31.26 -8.26
CA GLY A 97 7.22 -30.18 -8.74
C GLY A 97 7.49 -29.08 -7.72
N SER A 98 8.19 -28.04 -8.17
CA SER A 98 8.52 -26.83 -7.40
C SER A 98 8.71 -25.63 -8.34
N ILE A 99 8.56 -24.42 -7.80
CA ILE A 99 8.81 -23.16 -8.53
C ILE A 99 9.99 -22.45 -7.90
N TYR A 100 10.96 -22.05 -8.72
CA TYR A 100 12.09 -21.22 -8.27
C TYR A 100 12.13 -19.92 -9.06
N ILE A 101 12.54 -18.85 -8.39
CA ILE A 101 12.88 -17.59 -9.03
C ILE A 101 14.39 -17.43 -8.93
N CYS A 102 15.02 -17.23 -10.08
CA CYS A 102 16.46 -17.05 -10.19
C CYS A 102 16.81 -15.59 -10.47
N SER A 103 17.95 -15.17 -9.92
CA SER A 103 18.57 -13.86 -10.09
C SER A 103 20.10 -14.02 -10.11
N THR A 104 20.83 -12.93 -10.31
CA THR A 104 22.30 -12.95 -10.25
C THR A 104 22.84 -13.29 -8.86
N LEU A 105 21.98 -13.22 -7.82
CA LEU A 105 22.33 -13.56 -6.44
C LEU A 105 22.02 -15.02 -6.08
N GLY A 106 21.16 -15.69 -6.85
CA GLY A 106 20.73 -17.05 -6.57
C GLY A 106 19.31 -17.34 -7.03
N CYS A 107 18.89 -18.58 -6.82
CA CYS A 107 17.58 -19.14 -7.04
C CYS A 107 16.93 -19.45 -5.69
N THR A 108 15.69 -19.03 -5.52
CA THR A 108 14.94 -19.28 -4.29
C THR A 108 13.58 -19.85 -4.64
N GLU A 109 13.18 -20.88 -3.89
CA GLU A 109 11.85 -21.48 -4.04
C GLU A 109 10.77 -20.46 -3.69
N THR A 110 9.68 -20.43 -4.46
CA THR A 110 8.56 -19.50 -4.27
C THR A 110 7.20 -20.20 -4.34
N THR A 111 6.17 -19.48 -3.93
CA THR A 111 4.76 -19.88 -4.08
C THR A 111 4.13 -19.24 -5.31
N GLY A 112 3.16 -19.92 -5.92
CA GLY A 112 2.47 -19.39 -7.07
C GLY A 112 1.46 -20.33 -7.70
N TYR A 113 0.90 -19.87 -8.81
CA TYR A 113 0.03 -20.62 -9.68
C TYR A 113 0.74 -20.97 -10.98
N ILE A 114 0.56 -22.20 -11.45
CA ILE A 114 1.10 -22.69 -12.72
C ILE A 114 -0.08 -22.99 -13.63
N LYS A 115 -0.02 -22.51 -14.86
CA LYS A 115 -0.91 -22.88 -15.96
C LYS A 115 -0.12 -23.80 -16.89
N ILE A 116 -0.62 -25.03 -17.09
CA ILE A 116 -0.04 -26.00 -18.01
C ILE A 116 -0.99 -26.20 -19.18
N LYS A 117 -0.48 -26.05 -20.40
CA LYS A 117 -1.28 -26.16 -21.64
C LYS A 117 -2.01 -27.50 -21.76
N ALA A 118 -1.32 -28.60 -21.46
CA ALA A 118 -1.91 -29.93 -21.44
C ALA A 118 -1.27 -30.82 -20.37
N VAL A 119 -2.09 -31.57 -19.64
CA VAL A 119 -1.63 -32.64 -18.73
C VAL A 119 -2.43 -33.89 -18.97
N TYR A 120 -1.83 -35.04 -18.70
CA TYR A 120 -2.51 -36.32 -18.80
C TYR A 120 -2.75 -36.92 -17.41
N ILE A 121 -4.00 -37.25 -17.14
CA ILE A 121 -4.45 -37.71 -15.84
C ILE A 121 -4.84 -39.17 -15.96
N LEU A 122 -4.29 -40.01 -15.07
CA LEU A 122 -4.68 -41.41 -14.99
C LEU A 122 -6.18 -41.51 -14.65
N THR A 123 -6.93 -42.24 -15.46
CA THR A 123 -8.38 -42.46 -15.24
C THR A 123 -8.74 -43.93 -15.34
N THR A 124 -9.73 -44.34 -14.56
CA THR A 124 -10.36 -45.66 -14.65
C THR A 124 -11.67 -45.63 -15.44
N GLU A 125 -12.15 -44.44 -15.80
CA GLU A 125 -13.39 -44.29 -16.56
C GLU A 125 -13.12 -44.57 -18.05
N GLU A 126 -13.80 -45.57 -18.59
CA GLU A 126 -13.82 -45.78 -20.03
C GLU A 126 -14.67 -44.68 -20.69
N PRO A 127 -14.19 -44.06 -21.79
CA PRO A 127 -14.98 -43.15 -22.61
C PRO A 127 -16.29 -43.78 -23.04
N THR A 128 -17.38 -43.01 -22.98
CA THR A 128 -18.69 -43.49 -23.43
C THR A 128 -18.77 -43.63 -24.95
N ASP A 129 -18.00 -42.82 -25.67
CA ASP A 129 -17.89 -42.85 -27.12
C ASP A 129 -16.42 -42.83 -27.54
N TRP A 130 -15.83 -44.02 -27.66
CA TRP A 130 -14.42 -44.19 -28.05
C TRP A 130 -14.09 -43.60 -29.43
N GLU A 131 -15.02 -43.50 -30.38
CA GLU A 131 -14.70 -42.99 -31.72
C GLU A 131 -14.60 -41.46 -31.75
N ASN A 132 -15.39 -40.77 -30.92
CA ASN A 132 -15.43 -39.32 -30.86
C ASN A 132 -14.51 -38.73 -29.78
N GLU A 133 -14.39 -39.39 -28.62
CA GLU A 133 -13.58 -38.88 -27.50
C GLU A 133 -12.07 -39.10 -27.67
N TYR A 134 -11.67 -40.17 -28.37
CA TYR A 134 -10.25 -40.54 -28.53
C TYR A 134 -9.43 -39.51 -29.31
N LYS A 135 -10.04 -38.85 -30.31
CA LYS A 135 -9.30 -37.95 -31.22
C LYS A 135 -8.55 -36.83 -30.49
N ASN A 136 -9.01 -36.43 -29.30
CA ASN A 136 -8.45 -35.28 -28.59
C ASN A 136 -8.16 -35.51 -27.10
N LYS A 137 -8.57 -36.65 -26.49
CA LYS A 137 -8.63 -36.74 -25.02
C LYS A 137 -8.06 -37.98 -24.34
N TYR A 138 -7.80 -39.11 -25.02
CA TYR A 138 -7.41 -40.33 -24.28
C TYR A 138 -6.19 -41.06 -24.86
N TYR A 139 -5.34 -41.58 -23.98
CA TYR A 139 -4.16 -42.39 -24.31
C TYR A 139 -4.20 -43.75 -23.61
N THR A 140 -3.78 -44.81 -24.31
CA THR A 140 -3.64 -46.16 -23.76
C THR A 140 -2.25 -46.72 -24.05
N ALA A 141 -1.52 -47.09 -23.00
CA ALA A 141 -0.22 -47.75 -23.14
C ALA A 141 -0.41 -49.27 -23.18
N GLY A 142 -0.54 -49.96 -24.32
CA GLY A 142 -0.51 -51.43 -24.28
C GLY A 142 -1.14 -52.20 -25.44
N VAL A 143 -0.68 -53.44 -25.60
CA VAL A 143 -0.76 -54.27 -26.81
C VAL A 143 -2.14 -54.92 -26.96
N GLY A 144 -2.80 -54.68 -28.11
CA GLY A 144 -3.87 -55.54 -28.60
C GLY A 144 -5.30 -55.02 -28.47
N LYS A 145 -5.61 -53.85 -29.04
CA LYS A 145 -6.65 -53.62 -30.08
C LYS A 145 -6.78 -52.10 -30.30
N LYS A 146 -6.39 -51.68 -31.51
CA LYS A 146 -6.40 -50.30 -32.04
C LYS A 146 -5.50 -49.30 -31.29
N GLN A 147 -4.19 -49.42 -31.52
CA GLN A 147 -3.27 -48.29 -31.38
C GLN A 147 -3.59 -47.27 -32.48
N PHE A 148 -4.19 -46.13 -32.13
CA PHE A 148 -4.23 -44.96 -33.02
C PHE A 148 -3.31 -43.90 -32.44
N ILE A 149 -2.00 -44.12 -32.58
CA ILE A 149 -1.02 -43.06 -32.38
C ILE A 149 -1.17 -42.12 -33.58
N GLN A 150 -1.89 -41.02 -33.43
CA GLN A 150 -1.92 -40.00 -34.47
C GLN A 150 -0.73 -39.06 -34.23
N ASN A 151 0.35 -39.35 -34.94
CA ASN A 151 1.49 -38.46 -35.27
C ASN A 151 2.34 -37.78 -34.18
N ASP A 152 1.98 -37.82 -32.89
CA ASP A 152 2.88 -37.28 -31.87
C ASP A 152 3.94 -38.33 -31.49
N THR A 153 5.21 -37.96 -31.63
CA THR A 153 6.38 -38.76 -31.19
C THR A 153 6.37 -38.88 -29.67
N PHE A 154 5.62 -39.86 -29.18
CA PHE A 154 5.36 -40.08 -27.76
C PHE A 154 6.34 -41.11 -27.20
N ASP A 155 7.11 -40.74 -26.16
CA ASP A 155 8.00 -41.68 -25.47
C ASP A 155 7.17 -42.61 -24.57
N SER A 156 7.07 -43.88 -24.96
CA SER A 156 6.22 -44.86 -24.29
C SER A 156 6.74 -45.33 -22.93
N ASP A 157 7.97 -44.98 -22.57
CA ASP A 157 8.65 -45.57 -21.42
C ASP A 157 8.21 -44.99 -20.06
N ASN A 158 7.61 -43.80 -20.04
CA ASN A 158 7.15 -43.14 -18.81
C ASN A 158 5.71 -43.51 -18.40
N TRP A 159 5.00 -44.29 -19.22
CA TRP A 159 3.58 -44.59 -19.00
C TRP A 159 3.37 -46.03 -18.55
N THR A 160 2.53 -46.22 -17.54
CA THR A 160 2.25 -47.56 -17.04
C THR A 160 1.40 -48.30 -18.07
N LYS A 161 1.91 -49.43 -18.56
CA LYS A 161 1.17 -50.26 -19.51
C LYS A 161 -0.14 -50.76 -18.89
N GLY A 162 -1.23 -50.74 -19.67
CA GLY A 162 -2.56 -51.20 -19.30
C GLY A 162 -3.49 -50.11 -18.74
N PHE A 163 -3.04 -48.85 -18.70
CA PHE A 163 -3.80 -47.74 -18.13
C PHE A 163 -4.32 -46.77 -19.18
N ILE A 164 -5.43 -46.10 -18.85
CA ILE A 164 -6.05 -45.05 -19.65
C ILE A 164 -5.69 -43.71 -19.02
N TYR A 165 -5.27 -42.76 -19.86
CA TYR A 165 -4.96 -41.40 -19.44
C TYR A 165 -5.84 -40.41 -20.19
N ARG A 166 -6.43 -39.45 -19.47
CA ARG A 166 -7.23 -38.37 -20.03
C ARG A 166 -6.38 -37.10 -20.17
N LYS A 167 -6.24 -36.58 -21.39
CA LYS A 167 -5.69 -35.24 -21.65
C LYS A 167 -6.68 -34.20 -21.16
N GLU A 168 -6.19 -33.31 -20.32
CA GLU A 168 -6.89 -32.09 -19.92
C GLU A 168 -6.07 -30.89 -20.36
N GLU A 169 -6.75 -29.90 -20.93
CA GLU A 169 -6.13 -28.69 -21.47
C GLU A 169 -6.32 -27.52 -20.50
N GLU A 170 -5.35 -26.60 -20.50
CA GLU A 170 -5.32 -25.42 -19.63
C GLU A 170 -5.57 -25.74 -18.15
N VAL A 171 -4.78 -26.66 -17.60
CA VAL A 171 -4.91 -27.08 -16.21
C VAL A 171 -4.10 -26.16 -15.30
N PHE A 172 -4.68 -25.80 -14.17
CA PHE A 172 -4.07 -24.93 -13.17
C PHE A 172 -3.62 -25.73 -11.95
N TYR A 173 -2.46 -25.35 -11.41
CA TYR A 173 -1.92 -25.89 -10.18
C TYR A 173 -1.55 -24.74 -9.25
N SER A 174 -1.71 -24.94 -7.95
CA SER A 174 -1.13 -24.08 -6.91
C SER A 174 0.09 -24.73 -6.30
N VAL A 175 1.09 -23.92 -5.97
CA VAL A 175 2.31 -24.31 -5.25
C VAL A 175 2.32 -23.57 -3.93
N ASN A 176 2.10 -24.33 -2.85
CA ASN A 176 1.95 -23.81 -1.50
C ASN A 176 3.31 -23.57 -0.84
N LYS A 177 3.31 -22.84 0.28
CA LYS A 177 4.51 -22.52 1.06
C LYS A 177 5.25 -23.74 1.61
N ASP A 178 4.57 -24.87 1.78
CA ASP A 178 5.18 -26.13 2.21
C ASP A 178 5.70 -26.98 1.03
N GLY A 179 5.80 -26.38 -0.16
CA GLY A 179 6.18 -27.03 -1.41
C GLY A 179 5.12 -27.98 -1.97
N SER A 180 3.94 -28.13 -1.33
CA SER A 180 2.89 -28.98 -1.90
C SER A 180 2.32 -28.35 -3.16
N ILE A 181 2.16 -29.17 -4.20
CA ILE A 181 1.45 -28.79 -5.41
C ILE A 181 0.08 -29.45 -5.41
N SER A 182 -0.95 -28.66 -5.73
CA SER A 182 -2.34 -29.13 -5.82
C SER A 182 -2.96 -28.67 -7.14
N LYS A 183 -3.69 -29.56 -7.81
CA LYS A 183 -4.51 -29.18 -8.96
C LYS A 183 -5.70 -28.35 -8.51
N ILE A 184 -6.03 -27.32 -9.28
CA ILE A 184 -7.17 -26.42 -9.03
C ILE A 184 -8.29 -26.78 -9.98
N ASP A 185 -9.50 -26.91 -9.43
CA ASP A 185 -10.71 -27.04 -10.21
C ASP A 185 -11.26 -25.65 -10.58
N LYS A 186 -11.52 -25.41 -11.87
CA LYS A 186 -11.96 -24.12 -12.39
C LYS A 186 -13.47 -23.89 -12.18
N ASP A 187 -14.22 -24.96 -11.89
CA ASP A 187 -15.69 -24.93 -11.83
C ASP A 187 -16.27 -24.28 -10.56
N THR A 188 -15.45 -23.60 -9.75
CA THR A 188 -15.88 -23.05 -8.46
C THR A 188 -16.83 -21.85 -8.56
N ASN A 189 -17.09 -21.29 -9.76
CA ASN A 189 -17.83 -20.03 -9.94
C ASN A 189 -17.36 -18.89 -9.03
N GLU A 190 -16.13 -18.97 -8.51
CA GLU A 190 -15.61 -18.02 -7.53
C GLU A 190 -15.24 -16.72 -8.24
N LEU A 191 -15.97 -15.65 -7.91
CA LEU A 191 -15.70 -14.31 -8.40
C LEU A 191 -14.66 -13.62 -7.51
N CYS A 192 -13.90 -12.70 -8.10
CA CYS A 192 -12.97 -11.88 -7.33
C CYS A 192 -13.74 -10.92 -6.39
N HIS A 193 -13.55 -11.12 -5.09
CA HIS A 193 -14.17 -10.37 -4.00
C HIS A 193 -13.27 -10.41 -2.76
N LYS A 194 -13.65 -9.71 -1.68
CA LYS A 194 -12.83 -9.59 -0.46
C LYS A 194 -12.38 -10.94 0.15
N ASN A 195 -13.19 -11.99 0.03
CA ASN A 195 -12.89 -13.31 0.62
C ASN A 195 -12.15 -14.26 -0.34
N SER A 196 -11.85 -13.82 -1.57
CA SER A 196 -11.14 -14.61 -2.59
C SER A 196 -9.81 -13.97 -2.98
N ILE A 197 -9.36 -12.94 -2.25
CA ILE A 197 -8.08 -12.29 -2.49
C ILE A 197 -6.96 -13.32 -2.39
N GLY A 198 -6.11 -13.36 -3.42
CA GLY A 198 -5.00 -14.29 -3.56
C GLY A 198 -5.40 -15.68 -4.02
N LYS A 199 -6.64 -15.90 -4.47
CA LYS A 199 -7.09 -17.14 -5.10
C LYS A 199 -7.24 -16.98 -6.60
N LEU A 200 -7.20 -18.11 -7.31
CA LEU A 200 -7.55 -18.18 -8.72
C LEU A 200 -9.09 -18.09 -8.88
N ASP A 201 -9.55 -17.16 -9.70
CA ASP A 201 -10.96 -17.01 -10.07
C ASP A 201 -11.35 -17.95 -11.23
N SER A 202 -12.65 -17.98 -11.57
CA SER A 202 -13.16 -18.81 -12.66
C SER A 202 -12.62 -18.45 -14.05
N ASN A 203 -11.95 -17.30 -14.21
CA ASN A 203 -11.27 -16.92 -15.46
C ASN A 203 -9.81 -17.41 -15.48
N GLY A 204 -9.33 -18.09 -14.43
CA GLY A 204 -7.94 -18.48 -14.30
C GLY A 204 -7.03 -17.30 -13.96
N SER A 205 -7.56 -16.28 -13.28
CA SER A 205 -6.79 -15.09 -12.86
C SER A 205 -6.71 -15.02 -11.34
N VAL A 206 -5.64 -14.48 -10.77
CA VAL A 206 -5.50 -14.31 -9.32
C VAL A 206 -6.25 -13.05 -8.88
N CYS A 207 -7.22 -13.18 -7.98
CA CYS A 207 -7.93 -12.03 -7.44
C CYS A 207 -7.00 -11.16 -6.57
N LEU A 208 -6.77 -9.91 -6.96
CA LEU A 208 -6.00 -8.92 -6.19
C LEU A 208 -6.89 -8.08 -5.25
N GLY A 209 -8.20 -8.23 -5.35
CA GLY A 209 -9.21 -7.59 -4.51
C GLY A 209 -10.09 -6.61 -5.26
N MET A 210 -10.52 -5.55 -4.58
CA MET A 210 -11.41 -4.53 -5.13
C MET A 210 -10.67 -3.19 -5.23
N ASN A 211 -10.94 -2.43 -6.28
CA ASN A 211 -10.50 -1.04 -6.40
C ASN A 211 -11.41 -0.10 -5.57
N PRO A 212 -11.04 1.20 -5.41
CA PRO A 212 -11.86 2.18 -4.71
C PRO A 212 -13.26 2.39 -5.29
N SER A 213 -13.47 2.13 -6.59
CA SER A 213 -14.80 2.18 -7.23
C SER A 213 -15.65 0.93 -6.99
N GLY A 214 -15.13 -0.07 -6.27
CA GLY A 214 -15.82 -1.33 -5.99
C GLY A 214 -15.85 -2.32 -7.16
N SER A 215 -14.96 -2.17 -8.15
CA SER A 215 -14.74 -3.13 -9.23
C SER A 215 -13.65 -4.12 -8.84
N SER A 216 -13.77 -5.37 -9.29
CA SER A 216 -12.78 -6.41 -9.05
C SER A 216 -11.51 -6.17 -9.85
N VAL A 217 -10.37 -6.49 -9.25
CA VAL A 217 -9.05 -6.44 -9.88
C VAL A 217 -8.45 -7.83 -9.81
N SER A 218 -8.15 -8.42 -10.97
CA SER A 218 -7.53 -9.75 -11.07
C SER A 218 -6.26 -9.68 -11.92
N LEU A 219 -5.34 -10.61 -11.65
CA LEU A 219 -4.07 -10.79 -12.35
C LEU A 219 -4.15 -12.05 -13.23
N ALA A 220 -4.25 -11.85 -14.55
CA ALA A 220 -4.33 -12.94 -15.50
C ALA A 220 -2.95 -13.32 -16.03
N PHE A 221 -2.69 -14.61 -16.25
CA PHE A 221 -1.50 -15.06 -16.99
C PHE A 221 -1.39 -14.30 -18.32
N ALA A 222 -0.22 -13.75 -18.63
CA ALA A 222 -0.04 -12.94 -19.83
C ALA A 222 1.38 -13.05 -20.40
N SER A 223 1.49 -12.91 -21.72
CA SER A 223 2.76 -12.72 -22.38
C SER A 223 3.25 -11.29 -22.24
N GLY A 224 4.52 -11.14 -21.86
CA GLY A 224 5.22 -9.87 -21.84
C GLY A 224 5.24 -9.14 -20.49
N ASN A 225 6.37 -8.46 -20.30
CA ASN A 225 6.75 -7.53 -19.23
C ASN A 225 6.69 -8.08 -17.79
N ASP A 226 7.83 -7.99 -17.09
CA ASP A 226 8.00 -8.21 -15.65
C ASP A 226 7.27 -7.15 -14.81
N LEU A 227 5.97 -7.02 -15.04
CA LEU A 227 5.12 -6.09 -14.32
C LEU A 227 4.93 -6.59 -12.89
N GLU A 228 5.17 -5.68 -11.96
CA GLU A 228 4.99 -5.92 -10.53
C GLU A 228 3.57 -5.54 -10.13
N TYR A 229 2.93 -6.41 -9.37
CA TYR A 229 1.61 -6.20 -8.77
C TYR A 229 1.73 -6.35 -7.27
N ILE A 230 0.82 -5.74 -6.51
CA ILE A 230 0.76 -5.97 -5.07
C ILE A 230 -0.47 -6.78 -4.70
N LEU A 231 -0.25 -7.80 -3.86
CA LEU A 231 -1.31 -8.50 -3.17
C LEU A 231 -1.33 -8.07 -1.70
N THR A 232 -2.47 -7.57 -1.24
CA THR A 232 -2.67 -7.12 0.15
C THR A 232 -3.84 -7.88 0.77
N ASN A 233 -3.75 -8.26 2.04
CA ASN A 233 -4.81 -8.97 2.77
C ASN A 233 -5.33 -10.23 2.04
N PRO A 234 -4.46 -11.20 1.69
CA PRO A 234 -4.91 -12.45 1.12
C PRO A 234 -5.91 -13.15 2.06
N SER A 235 -6.87 -13.85 1.45
CA SER A 235 -7.80 -14.71 2.17
C SER A 235 -7.06 -15.81 2.95
N SER A 236 -7.69 -16.32 4.01
CA SER A 236 -7.07 -17.33 4.88
C SER A 236 -6.71 -18.64 4.16
N ASP A 237 -7.36 -18.91 3.04
CA ASP A 237 -7.17 -20.08 2.17
C ASP A 237 -6.44 -19.73 0.87
N SER A 238 -5.90 -18.52 0.75
CA SER A 238 -4.94 -18.19 -0.30
C SER A 238 -3.65 -18.99 -0.10
N ILE A 239 -3.00 -19.36 -1.22
CA ILE A 239 -1.66 -19.96 -1.19
C ILE A 239 -0.58 -18.95 -0.80
N PHE A 240 -0.88 -17.66 -0.93
CA PHE A 240 0.01 -16.58 -0.60
C PHE A 240 -0.14 -16.19 0.87
N SER A 241 0.99 -15.88 1.51
CA SER A 241 0.99 -15.41 2.90
C SER A 241 1.79 -14.12 3.02
N ILE A 242 1.26 -13.15 3.77
CA ILE A 242 1.99 -11.95 4.15
C ILE A 242 2.63 -12.22 5.51
N SER A 243 3.93 -11.98 5.62
CA SER A 243 4.66 -12.11 6.89
C SER A 243 4.23 -11.01 7.89
N THR A 244 4.27 -11.34 9.18
CA THR A 244 3.86 -10.41 10.24
C THR A 244 4.63 -9.08 10.14
N GLY A 245 3.91 -7.96 10.15
CA GLY A 245 4.48 -6.62 10.05
C GLY A 245 4.57 -6.05 8.64
N ASN A 246 4.25 -6.85 7.61
CA ASN A 246 4.10 -6.40 6.24
C ASN A 246 2.63 -6.19 5.85
N ASP A 247 2.40 -5.34 4.87
CA ASP A 247 1.08 -4.96 4.36
C ASP A 247 0.73 -5.65 3.03
N GLY A 248 1.73 -6.18 2.33
CA GLY A 248 1.55 -6.86 1.04
C GLY A 248 2.75 -7.71 0.60
N ILE A 249 2.59 -8.36 -0.55
CA ILE A 249 3.66 -9.04 -1.29
C ILE A 249 3.65 -8.60 -2.75
N ILE A 250 4.80 -8.65 -3.42
CA ILE A 250 4.90 -8.44 -4.86
C ILE A 250 4.57 -9.73 -5.61
N LEU A 251 3.65 -9.64 -6.57
CA LEU A 251 3.39 -10.68 -7.55
C LEU A 251 3.95 -10.28 -8.91
N LYS A 252 4.46 -11.27 -9.63
CA LYS A 252 4.82 -11.18 -11.05
C LYS A 252 4.10 -12.27 -11.82
N GLN A 253 4.10 -12.14 -13.15
CA GLN A 253 3.47 -13.10 -14.03
C GLN A 253 4.29 -13.35 -15.29
N THR A 254 4.09 -14.54 -15.86
CA THR A 254 4.52 -14.95 -17.19
C THR A 254 3.30 -15.52 -17.93
N PRO A 255 3.45 -16.03 -19.17
CA PRO A 255 2.36 -16.73 -19.84
C PRO A 255 1.77 -17.90 -19.05
N ASN A 256 2.55 -18.47 -18.13
CA ASN A 256 2.23 -19.74 -17.48
C ASN A 256 2.42 -19.76 -15.97
N VAL A 257 3.01 -18.74 -15.36
CA VAL A 257 3.26 -18.71 -13.92
C VAL A 257 2.84 -17.36 -13.37
N ILE A 258 2.10 -17.35 -12.27
CA ILE A 258 1.89 -16.17 -11.41
C ILE A 258 2.52 -16.50 -10.06
N TYR A 259 3.47 -15.70 -9.59
CA TYR A 259 4.30 -16.08 -8.45
C TYR A 259 4.60 -14.90 -7.53
N HIS A 260 4.91 -15.21 -6.27
CA HIS A 260 5.42 -14.24 -5.29
C HIS A 260 6.87 -13.91 -5.60
N ASP A 261 7.15 -12.70 -6.08
CA ASP A 261 8.51 -12.31 -6.45
C ASP A 261 9.36 -11.97 -5.21
N ILE A 262 10.18 -12.93 -4.78
CA ILE A 262 11.12 -12.79 -3.67
C ILE A 262 12.56 -12.48 -4.12
N SER A 263 12.78 -12.20 -5.41
CA SER A 263 14.13 -11.97 -5.96
C SER A 263 14.80 -10.69 -5.49
N GLN A 264 14.02 -9.74 -4.94
CA GLN A 264 14.51 -8.43 -4.51
C GLN A 264 15.15 -8.52 -3.11
N SER A 265 16.44 -8.84 -3.04
CA SER A 265 17.16 -8.90 -1.76
C SER A 265 17.47 -7.53 -1.16
N VAL A 266 17.47 -6.48 -1.97
CA VAL A 266 17.74 -5.11 -1.55
C VAL A 266 16.41 -4.39 -1.35
N GLU A 267 16.31 -3.71 -0.22
CA GLU A 267 15.18 -2.86 0.08
C GLU A 267 14.97 -1.79 -1.00
N ASN A 268 13.78 -1.78 -1.60
CA ASN A 268 13.41 -0.81 -2.63
C ASN A 268 12.08 -0.13 -2.28
N THR A 269 11.77 0.96 -2.98
CA THR A 269 10.47 1.60 -2.89
C THR A 269 9.69 1.36 -4.17
N VAL A 270 8.46 0.88 -4.04
CA VAL A 270 7.55 0.65 -5.17
C VAL A 270 6.30 1.51 -4.98
N ILE A 271 5.92 2.25 -6.01
CA ILE A 271 4.66 2.99 -6.05
C ILE A 271 3.65 2.14 -6.81
N ILE A 272 2.53 1.84 -6.17
CA ILE A 272 1.47 0.98 -6.71
C ILE A 272 0.23 1.81 -6.97
N ASP A 273 -0.33 1.68 -8.16
CA ASP A 273 -1.66 2.17 -8.49
C ASP A 273 -2.73 1.34 -7.76
N THR A 274 -3.58 1.98 -6.98
CA THR A 274 -4.58 1.34 -6.12
C THR A 274 -5.74 0.74 -6.88
N ASP A 275 -6.00 1.26 -8.09
CA ASP A 275 -7.12 0.86 -8.93
C ASP A 275 -6.79 -0.40 -9.70
N THR A 276 -5.55 -0.51 -10.16
CA THR A 276 -5.06 -1.65 -10.93
C THR A 276 -4.22 -2.64 -10.12
N LYS A 277 -3.82 -2.26 -8.90
CA LYS A 277 -2.86 -2.98 -8.02
C LYS A 277 -1.49 -3.20 -8.67
N LYS A 278 -1.21 -2.51 -9.77
CA LYS A 278 0.00 -2.64 -10.56
C LYS A 278 1.00 -1.56 -10.16
N LYS A 279 2.30 -1.84 -10.28
CA LYS A 279 3.34 -0.82 -10.21
C LYS A 279 3.05 0.30 -11.18
N ALA A 280 3.03 1.51 -10.64
CA ALA A 280 2.74 2.70 -11.38
C ALA A 280 3.78 2.90 -12.47
N THR A 281 3.31 3.25 -13.67
CA THR A 281 4.18 3.57 -14.78
C THR A 281 4.55 5.06 -14.76
N PRO A 282 5.78 5.41 -15.19
CA PRO A 282 6.16 6.78 -15.56
C PRO A 282 5.03 7.60 -16.17
N LEU A 283 4.73 8.74 -15.57
CA LEU A 283 3.77 9.70 -16.10
C LEU A 283 4.51 10.67 -17.02
N ILE A 284 4.30 10.50 -18.33
CA ILE A 284 5.00 11.26 -19.37
C ILE A 284 4.33 12.64 -19.60
N ASP A 285 3.04 12.78 -19.26
CA ASP A 285 2.32 14.05 -19.39
C ASP A 285 2.33 14.83 -18.06
N ILE A 286 2.75 16.10 -18.11
CA ILE A 286 2.77 17.02 -16.96
C ILE A 286 1.40 17.66 -16.66
N ASN A 287 0.38 17.38 -17.48
CA ASN A 287 -0.98 17.91 -17.28
C ASN A 287 -1.84 17.01 -16.38
N LEU A 288 -1.20 16.23 -15.48
CA LEU A 288 -1.91 15.39 -14.53
C LEU A 288 -2.85 16.23 -13.67
N ASN A 289 -4.07 15.74 -13.50
CA ASN A 289 -5.03 16.34 -12.57
C ASN A 289 -4.78 15.81 -11.15
N ASN A 290 -5.23 16.56 -10.13
CA ASN A 290 -5.04 16.16 -8.73
C ASN A 290 -5.70 14.82 -8.37
N SER A 291 -6.73 14.39 -9.10
CA SER A 291 -7.44 13.14 -8.87
C SER A 291 -6.67 11.91 -9.35
N GLU A 292 -5.79 12.03 -10.35
CA GLU A 292 -4.98 10.89 -10.82
C GLU A 292 -3.98 10.45 -9.74
N LEU A 293 -3.49 11.39 -8.92
CA LEU A 293 -2.49 11.10 -7.90
C LEU A 293 -3.06 10.63 -6.55
N SER A 294 -4.38 10.58 -6.38
CA SER A 294 -4.99 9.98 -5.16
C SER A 294 -5.04 8.46 -5.20
N ASN A 295 -4.71 7.85 -6.34
CA ASN A 295 -4.87 6.43 -6.57
C ASN A 295 -3.53 5.69 -6.46
N TYR A 296 -2.60 6.18 -5.62
CA TYR A 296 -1.31 5.54 -5.43
C TYR A 296 -1.07 5.20 -3.96
N TYR A 297 -0.33 4.12 -3.73
CA TYR A 297 0.31 3.82 -2.46
C TYR A 297 1.81 3.66 -2.64
N ILE A 298 2.57 3.99 -1.61
CA ILE A 298 4.01 3.79 -1.57
C ILE A 298 4.30 2.62 -0.64
N TYR A 299 5.08 1.67 -1.13
CA TYR A 299 5.54 0.52 -0.36
C TYR A 299 7.06 0.50 -0.32
N LYS A 300 7.61 0.10 0.82
CA LYS A 300 9.00 -0.27 0.99
C LYS A 300 9.06 -1.79 1.00
N CYS A 301 9.76 -2.40 0.04
CA CYS A 301 9.75 -3.84 -0.15
C CYS A 301 11.16 -4.42 -0.03
N GLU A 302 11.27 -5.57 0.65
CA GLU A 302 12.49 -6.36 0.80
C GLU A 302 12.11 -7.85 0.76
N GLY A 303 12.81 -8.63 -0.05
CA GLY A 303 12.48 -10.04 -0.30
C GLY A 303 11.06 -10.24 -0.84
N GLY A 304 10.53 -9.28 -1.61
CA GLY A 304 9.16 -9.34 -2.11
C GLY A 304 8.06 -9.07 -1.07
N TYR A 305 8.40 -8.83 0.19
CA TYR A 305 7.46 -8.43 1.23
C TYR A 305 7.45 -6.92 1.37
N CYS A 306 6.26 -6.34 1.42
CA CYS A 306 6.09 -4.90 1.31
C CYS A 306 5.40 -4.32 2.54
N LYS A 307 5.94 -3.22 3.05
CA LYS A 307 5.32 -2.40 4.09
C LYS A 307 4.90 -1.05 3.52
N LYS A 308 3.70 -0.59 3.84
CA LYS A 308 3.21 0.74 3.46
C LYS A 308 4.10 1.80 4.08
N VAL A 309 4.46 2.79 3.28
CA VAL A 309 5.16 3.99 3.72
C VAL A 309 4.12 5.05 4.06
N THR A 310 4.15 5.54 5.30
CA THR A 310 3.29 6.63 5.78
C THR A 310 4.07 7.95 5.89
N GLY A 311 3.36 9.05 6.09
CA GLY A 311 3.92 10.40 6.21
C GLY A 311 4.15 11.08 4.87
N HIS A 312 5.11 12.01 4.85
CA HIS A 312 5.34 12.91 3.72
C HIS A 312 6.37 12.30 2.75
N ASN A 313 5.98 12.17 1.48
CA ASN A 313 6.80 11.52 0.47
C ASN A 313 6.94 12.42 -0.76
N VAL A 314 8.16 12.81 -1.11
CA VAL A 314 8.43 13.52 -2.36
C VAL A 314 8.70 12.48 -3.45
N VAL A 315 7.98 12.56 -4.56
CA VAL A 315 8.01 11.57 -5.65
C VAL A 315 8.29 12.26 -6.97
N ASN A 316 9.18 11.69 -7.77
CA ASN A 316 9.36 12.06 -9.17
C ASN A 316 8.36 11.28 -10.02
N VAL A 317 7.40 11.96 -10.65
CA VAL A 317 6.33 11.30 -11.40
C VAL A 317 6.79 10.76 -12.76
N ILE A 318 7.93 11.22 -13.28
CA ILE A 318 8.52 10.63 -14.50
C ILE A 318 9.13 9.27 -14.20
N THR A 319 9.81 9.11 -13.07
CA THR A 319 10.42 7.81 -12.74
C THR A 319 9.51 6.93 -11.88
N MET A 320 8.48 7.52 -11.27
CA MET A 320 7.67 6.92 -10.20
C MET A 320 8.53 6.42 -9.03
N GLU A 321 9.59 7.17 -8.71
CA GLU A 321 10.49 6.89 -7.60
C GLU A 321 10.35 7.93 -6.50
N ARG A 322 10.50 7.47 -5.25
CA ARG A 322 10.57 8.34 -4.08
C ARG A 322 11.95 8.99 -4.01
N ILE A 323 11.97 10.30 -3.78
CA ILE A 323 13.19 11.07 -3.54
C ILE A 323 13.60 10.95 -2.08
N ASP A 324 14.84 10.53 -1.84
CA ASP A 324 15.46 10.59 -0.52
C ASP A 324 16.01 12.00 -0.27
N LEU A 325 15.27 12.80 0.50
CA LEU A 325 15.62 14.19 0.81
C LEU A 325 16.92 14.32 1.62
N ALA A 326 17.36 13.27 2.31
CA ALA A 326 18.57 13.27 3.13
C ALA A 326 19.84 12.91 2.34
N LEU A 327 19.71 12.28 1.17
CA LEU A 327 20.84 11.88 0.31
C LEU A 327 20.96 12.70 -0.98
N THR A 328 19.90 13.42 -1.37
CA THR A 328 19.85 14.12 -2.66
C THR A 328 20.62 15.44 -2.65
N THR A 329 21.27 15.76 -3.78
CA THR A 329 22.01 17.01 -3.99
C THR A 329 21.16 18.08 -4.72
N THR A 330 21.53 19.35 -4.61
CA THR A 330 20.81 20.48 -5.23
C THR A 330 20.71 20.36 -6.75
N ASN A 331 21.82 20.04 -7.43
CA ASN A 331 21.87 19.98 -8.89
C ASN A 331 20.89 18.94 -9.46
N SER A 332 20.66 17.83 -8.75
CA SER A 332 19.69 16.81 -9.17
C SER A 332 18.25 17.29 -9.09
N ILE A 333 17.88 18.07 -8.05
CA ILE A 333 16.50 18.54 -7.88
C ILE A 333 16.14 19.62 -8.88
N ASP A 334 17.03 20.58 -9.12
CA ASP A 334 16.75 21.72 -10.01
C ASP A 334 16.37 21.25 -11.43
N THR A 335 16.92 20.12 -11.89
CA THR A 335 16.59 19.52 -13.19
C THR A 335 15.25 18.80 -13.25
N ILE A 336 14.71 18.35 -12.10
CA ILE A 336 13.51 17.51 -12.05
C ILE A 336 12.35 18.14 -11.25
N ILE A 337 12.53 19.33 -10.67
CA ILE A 337 11.56 19.97 -9.76
C ILE A 337 10.15 20.07 -10.36
N LYS A 338 10.06 20.30 -11.68
CA LYS A 338 8.79 20.37 -12.43
C LYS A 338 8.06 19.02 -12.55
N TYR A 339 8.67 17.93 -12.09
CA TYR A 339 8.13 16.57 -12.08
C TYR A 339 7.98 16.02 -10.66
N LEU A 340 8.20 16.85 -9.63
CA LEU A 340 8.07 16.43 -8.25
C LEU A 340 6.65 16.65 -7.72
N VAL A 341 6.18 15.72 -6.90
CA VAL A 341 4.96 15.87 -6.10
C VAL A 341 5.23 15.50 -4.66
N ILE A 342 4.36 15.97 -3.78
CA ILE A 342 4.31 15.48 -2.41
C ILE A 342 3.06 14.61 -2.27
N LEU A 343 3.25 13.36 -1.86
CA LEU A 343 2.18 12.47 -1.42
C LEU A 343 2.24 12.40 0.11
N ASN A 344 1.16 12.80 0.77
CA ASN A 344 0.95 12.52 2.19
C ASN A 344 0.22 11.19 2.30
N CYS A 345 0.74 10.25 3.07
CA CYS A 345 0.22 8.89 3.19
C CYS A 345 -0.13 8.55 4.64
N ASP A 346 -1.28 7.92 4.85
CA ASP A 346 -1.63 7.23 6.09
C ASP A 346 -1.81 5.71 5.83
N SER A 347 -2.37 4.96 6.78
CA SER A 347 -2.59 3.52 6.61
C SER A 347 -3.64 3.18 5.54
N ASN A 348 -4.51 4.14 5.20
CA ASN A 348 -5.76 3.98 4.47
C ASN A 348 -5.84 4.76 3.16
N SER A 349 -4.91 5.68 2.89
CA SER A 349 -4.84 6.46 1.65
C SER A 349 -3.51 7.18 1.50
N CYS A 350 -3.12 7.48 0.26
CA CYS A 350 -2.18 8.57 -0.02
C CYS A 350 -2.88 9.63 -0.85
N LYS A 351 -2.68 10.90 -0.49
CA LYS A 351 -3.20 12.04 -1.23
C LYS A 351 -2.06 12.94 -1.65
N ARG A 352 -2.12 13.44 -2.89
CA ARG A 352 -1.31 14.58 -3.30
C ARG A 352 -1.58 15.75 -2.36
N THR A 353 -0.49 16.39 -1.93
CA THR A 353 -0.53 17.61 -1.14
C THR A 353 0.46 18.64 -1.73
N PHE A 354 0.51 19.80 -1.09
CA PHE A 354 1.28 20.97 -1.48
C PHE A 354 1.91 21.58 -0.24
N GLY A 355 3.00 22.31 -0.44
CA GLY A 355 3.82 22.80 0.65
C GLY A 355 5.27 22.99 0.24
N TYR A 356 6.15 22.89 1.22
CA TYR A 356 7.58 23.05 1.06
C TYR A 356 8.33 21.77 1.42
N PHE A 357 9.50 21.60 0.82
CA PHE A 357 10.49 20.65 1.27
C PHE A 357 11.90 21.24 1.18
N LYS A 358 12.82 20.71 1.99
CA LYS A 358 14.25 21.02 1.93
C LYS A 358 15.09 19.76 1.78
N ILE A 359 16.18 19.90 1.04
CA ILE A 359 17.25 18.91 0.94
C ILE A 359 18.48 19.39 1.72
N ASN A 360 19.55 18.59 1.75
CA ASN A 360 20.80 18.98 2.38
C ASN A 360 21.33 20.34 1.89
N GLY A 361 21.82 21.16 2.83
CA GLY A 361 22.42 22.47 2.55
C GLY A 361 21.42 23.62 2.41
N ASP A 362 20.32 23.60 3.16
CA ASP A 362 19.32 24.68 3.29
C ASP A 362 18.74 25.17 1.95
N ASN A 363 18.63 24.26 0.97
CA ASN A 363 17.93 24.53 -0.28
C ASN A 363 16.46 24.15 -0.12
N TYR A 364 15.59 25.14 -0.25
CA TYR A 364 14.15 24.99 -0.12
C TYR A 364 13.48 24.99 -1.48
N TYR A 365 12.39 24.24 -1.57
CA TYR A 365 11.57 24.09 -2.77
C TYR A 365 10.11 24.18 -2.37
N SER A 366 9.28 24.72 -3.27
CA SER A 366 7.83 24.83 -3.09
C SER A 366 7.10 24.03 -4.16
N ILE A 367 6.09 23.28 -3.72
CA ILE A 367 5.13 22.58 -4.59
C ILE A 367 3.76 23.22 -4.31
N PRO A 368 3.31 24.16 -5.15
CA PRO A 368 2.06 24.88 -4.91
C PRO A 368 0.83 24.05 -5.29
N TYR A 369 -0.35 24.53 -4.86
CA TYR A 369 -1.61 23.89 -5.21
C TYR A 369 -1.89 23.87 -6.72
N THR A 370 -1.50 24.92 -7.45
CA THR A 370 -1.84 25.21 -8.87
C THR A 370 -1.32 24.20 -9.87
N GLY A 371 -0.38 23.34 -9.48
CA GLY A 371 0.10 22.22 -10.28
C GLY A 371 1.62 22.24 -10.47
N PHE A 372 2.10 21.23 -11.18
CA PHE A 372 3.53 20.91 -11.32
C PHE A 372 4.37 22.00 -11.99
N LYS A 373 3.76 22.75 -12.92
CA LYS A 373 4.45 23.80 -13.71
C LYS A 373 5.00 24.92 -12.83
N ASP A 374 4.39 25.12 -11.66
CA ASP A 374 4.74 26.18 -10.73
C ASP A 374 5.65 25.69 -9.59
N ASN A 375 6.05 24.41 -9.60
CA ASN A 375 7.05 23.92 -8.66
C ASN A 375 8.36 24.66 -8.89
N ASP A 376 8.98 25.19 -7.85
CA ASP A 376 10.19 25.99 -8.01
C ASP A 376 11.09 25.93 -6.78
N LYS A 377 12.34 26.35 -6.96
CA LYS A 377 13.23 26.65 -5.86
C LYS A 377 12.67 27.85 -5.09
N TYR A 378 12.51 27.67 -3.79
CA TYR A 378 11.93 28.67 -2.93
C TYR A 378 13.02 29.56 -2.32
N GLN A 379 12.85 30.87 -2.44
CA GLN A 379 13.71 31.84 -1.76
C GLN A 379 13.09 32.22 -0.42
N LEU A 380 13.88 32.03 0.65
CA LEU A 380 13.46 32.42 1.99
C LEU A 380 13.21 33.93 2.06
N ILE A 381 12.11 34.29 2.70
CA ILE A 381 11.74 35.69 2.92
C ILE A 381 12.37 36.24 4.20
N SER A 382 12.44 37.57 4.31
CA SER A 382 12.97 38.27 5.47
C SER A 382 11.91 38.86 6.40
N ASN A 383 10.64 38.90 5.99
CA ASN A 383 9.55 39.47 6.79
C ASN A 383 8.26 38.64 6.69
N CYS A 384 7.49 38.61 7.79
CA CYS A 384 6.25 37.83 7.86
C CYS A 384 4.99 38.65 7.44
N VAL A 385 4.97 39.96 7.67
CA VAL A 385 3.76 40.80 7.60
C VAL A 385 2.92 40.64 6.31
N SER A 386 3.56 40.43 5.16
CA SER A 386 2.89 40.29 3.86
C SER A 386 3.06 38.92 3.19
N ASN A 387 3.55 37.92 3.91
CA ASN A 387 4.01 36.66 3.34
C ASN A 387 3.52 35.45 4.15
N ILE A 388 2.22 35.45 4.45
CA ILE A 388 1.58 34.37 5.20
C ILE A 388 1.85 33.02 4.51
N GLY A 389 2.16 32.00 5.30
CA GLY A 389 2.50 30.68 4.79
C GLY A 389 3.86 30.62 4.08
N GLY A 390 4.72 31.63 4.18
CA GLY A 390 6.09 31.63 3.64
C GLY A 390 7.13 31.10 4.63
N LEU A 391 8.22 30.51 4.12
CA LEU A 391 9.39 30.13 4.91
C LEU A 391 10.39 31.29 4.97
N MET A 392 10.88 31.60 6.17
CA MET A 392 11.75 32.73 6.44
C MET A 392 13.18 32.29 6.74
N THR A 393 14.10 33.25 6.64
CA THR A 393 15.49 33.06 7.13
C THR A 393 15.50 32.65 8.60
N GLY A 394 16.36 31.69 8.95
CA GLY A 394 16.43 31.12 10.31
C GLY A 394 15.42 30.00 10.57
N GLU A 395 14.96 29.31 9.52
CA GLU A 395 14.02 28.18 9.58
C GLU A 395 12.66 28.51 10.21
N LYS A 396 12.23 29.76 10.09
CA LYS A 396 10.94 30.19 10.62
C LYS A 396 9.83 30.05 9.59
N PHE A 397 8.60 29.93 10.06
CA PHE A 397 7.41 29.92 9.23
C PHE A 397 6.49 31.08 9.59
N CYS A 398 6.05 31.81 8.58
CA CYS A 398 5.20 32.95 8.76
C CYS A 398 3.72 32.54 8.86
N GLN A 399 3.11 32.78 10.00
CA GLN A 399 1.68 32.55 10.23
C GLN A 399 0.84 33.84 10.09
N GLY A 400 1.45 34.93 9.62
CA GLY A 400 0.87 36.27 9.52
C GLY A 400 1.25 37.17 10.68
N LEU A 401 0.55 37.08 11.80
CA LEU A 401 0.85 37.90 12.99
C LEU A 401 1.96 37.30 13.87
N ASN A 402 2.30 36.02 13.66
CA ASN A 402 3.31 35.31 14.41
C ASN A 402 4.34 34.68 13.47
N GLU A 403 5.57 34.57 13.96
CA GLU A 403 6.63 33.74 13.38
C GLU A 403 6.77 32.49 14.24
N ILE A 404 6.84 31.33 13.60
CA ILE A 404 7.06 30.05 14.26
C ILE A 404 8.51 29.65 14.00
N ASP A 405 9.32 29.61 15.05
CA ASP A 405 10.71 29.14 14.98
C ASP A 405 10.75 27.62 14.72
N GLN A 406 11.81 27.14 14.05
CA GLN A 406 12.04 25.72 13.78
C GLN A 406 10.81 25.02 13.16
N ALA A 407 10.21 25.64 12.15
CA ALA A 407 8.92 25.22 11.64
C ALA A 407 8.90 23.82 11.01
N MET A 408 10.05 23.28 10.61
CA MET A 408 10.21 21.90 10.16
C MET A 408 10.63 20.97 11.32
N THR A 409 9.97 21.09 12.47
CA THR A 409 10.14 20.16 13.61
C THR A 409 9.28 18.92 13.37
N ASP A 410 9.89 17.74 13.52
CA ASP A 410 9.23 16.48 13.21
C ASP A 410 8.02 16.19 14.12
N GLY A 411 6.91 15.79 13.49
CA GLY A 411 5.65 15.50 14.18
C GLY A 411 4.86 16.74 14.61
N GLN A 412 5.36 17.95 14.37
CA GLN A 412 4.66 19.17 14.73
C GLN A 412 3.56 19.50 13.72
N SER A 413 2.43 20.02 14.22
CA SER A 413 1.35 20.56 13.40
C SER A 413 1.09 22.03 13.73
N TYR A 414 0.66 22.78 12.72
CA TYR A 414 0.36 24.21 12.79
C TYR A 414 -0.98 24.52 12.16
N ILE A 415 -1.52 25.69 12.47
CA ILE A 415 -2.71 26.24 11.80
C ILE A 415 -2.31 27.48 10.99
N ILE A 416 -2.76 27.61 9.75
CA ILE A 416 -2.58 28.85 8.97
C ILE A 416 -3.89 29.30 8.37
N SER A 417 -4.04 30.60 8.14
CA SER A 417 -5.09 31.12 7.26
C SER A 417 -4.59 31.10 5.82
N ALA A 418 -5.29 30.37 4.95
CA ALA A 418 -5.04 30.38 3.52
C ALA A 418 -5.64 31.65 2.91
N ASN A 419 -4.78 32.53 2.43
CA ASN A 419 -5.14 33.72 1.67
C ASN A 419 -4.30 33.79 0.39
N SER A 420 -4.62 34.70 -0.52
CA SER A 420 -3.97 34.86 -1.83
C SER A 420 -2.43 35.03 -1.82
N GLN A 421 -1.80 35.23 -0.66
CA GLN A 421 -0.35 35.34 -0.52
C GLN A 421 0.34 34.01 -0.24
N THR A 422 -0.42 32.98 0.16
CA THR A 422 0.13 31.68 0.55
C THR A 422 0.24 30.74 -0.66
N ILE A 423 1.19 29.81 -0.71
CA ILE A 423 1.19 28.75 -1.76
C ILE A 423 0.02 27.74 -1.61
N PHE A 424 -0.74 27.88 -0.53
CA PHE A 424 -1.84 27.01 -0.12
C PHE A 424 -3.22 27.53 -0.55
N TYR A 425 -3.29 28.71 -1.18
CA TYR A 425 -4.50 29.53 -1.24
C TYR A 425 -5.61 29.05 -2.15
N ASN A 426 -5.31 28.70 -3.41
CA ASN A 426 -6.26 28.58 -4.53
C ASN A 426 -7.73 28.23 -4.15
N LYS A 427 -8.15 26.96 -4.16
CA LYS A 427 -9.54 26.58 -3.82
C LYS A 427 -9.86 26.64 -2.32
N LEU A 428 -8.88 27.04 -1.51
CA LEU A 428 -8.93 27.04 -0.06
C LEU A 428 -8.89 28.45 0.51
N GLU A 429 -9.10 29.47 -0.32
CA GLU A 429 -9.01 30.87 0.09
C GLU A 429 -10.03 31.18 1.21
N GLY A 430 -9.56 31.89 2.23
CA GLY A 430 -10.32 32.24 3.42
C GLY A 430 -10.49 31.08 4.42
N LYS A 431 -9.92 29.89 4.17
CA LYS A 431 -9.99 28.75 5.09
C LYS A 431 -8.81 28.72 6.04
N SER A 432 -9.00 28.13 7.22
CA SER A 432 -7.88 27.78 8.09
C SER A 432 -7.45 26.34 7.81
N LEU A 433 -6.15 26.09 7.67
CA LEU A 433 -5.58 24.81 7.23
C LEU A 433 -4.60 24.27 8.27
N VAL A 434 -4.70 22.97 8.54
CA VAL A 434 -3.65 22.26 9.30
C VAL A 434 -2.45 22.03 8.40
N ILE A 435 -1.28 22.45 8.87
CA ILE A 435 0.01 22.19 8.24
C ILE A 435 0.76 21.18 9.10
N SER A 436 1.28 20.12 8.49
CA SER A 436 2.11 19.09 9.14
C SER A 436 3.57 19.28 8.78
N ALA A 437 4.47 19.04 9.73
CA ALA A 437 5.91 19.13 9.54
C ALA A 437 6.65 17.81 9.77
N THR A 438 7.71 17.63 8.98
CA THR A 438 8.85 16.75 9.31
C THR A 438 10.12 17.58 9.36
N SER A 439 11.26 16.98 9.68
CA SER A 439 12.58 17.60 9.57
C SER A 439 12.89 18.22 8.21
N ASN A 440 12.22 17.76 7.14
CA ASN A 440 12.52 18.12 5.75
C ASN A 440 11.32 18.66 4.98
N THR A 441 10.13 18.68 5.55
CA THR A 441 8.92 19.05 4.80
C THR A 441 7.94 19.83 5.68
N LEU A 442 7.18 20.71 5.06
CA LEU A 442 6.12 21.49 5.68
C LEU A 442 4.94 21.57 4.72
N ILE A 443 3.88 20.80 4.97
CA ILE A 443 2.84 20.52 3.98
C ILE A 443 1.44 20.74 4.52
N TYR A 444 0.49 20.98 3.64
CA TYR A 444 -0.92 20.89 4.00
C TYR A 444 -1.29 19.46 4.41
N ASN A 445 -1.88 19.30 5.59
CA ASN A 445 -2.32 18.01 6.09
C ASN A 445 -3.75 17.67 5.64
N GLY A 446 -3.90 17.30 4.36
CA GLY A 446 -5.18 16.84 3.78
C GLY A 446 -5.65 15.44 4.21
N LEU A 447 -4.93 14.79 5.14
CA LEU A 447 -5.21 13.48 5.73
C LEU A 447 -5.30 13.56 7.27
N SER A 448 -5.64 14.75 7.77
CA SER A 448 -5.48 15.08 9.18
C SER A 448 -6.15 14.08 10.12
N THR A 449 -5.32 13.37 10.90
CA THR A 449 -5.76 12.64 12.11
C THR A 449 -6.33 13.58 13.18
N ASN A 450 -6.16 14.89 13.00
CA ASN A 450 -6.64 15.93 13.91
C ASN A 450 -8.09 16.32 13.58
N GLU A 451 -8.93 15.39 13.13
CA GLU A 451 -10.37 15.63 13.05
C GLU A 451 -10.92 15.92 14.45
N GLY A 452 -11.88 16.85 14.55
CA GLY A 452 -12.48 17.23 15.82
C GLY A 452 -11.97 18.57 16.36
N ILE A 453 -12.16 18.78 17.66
CA ILE A 453 -11.73 20.01 18.35
C ILE A 453 -10.22 19.95 18.56
N GLN A 454 -9.53 20.99 18.11
CA GLN A 454 -8.09 21.15 18.19
C GLN A 454 -7.74 22.46 18.91
N LEU A 455 -6.72 22.41 19.76
CA LEU A 455 -6.18 23.56 20.48
C LEU A 455 -4.83 23.93 19.91
N PHE A 456 -4.68 25.19 19.49
CA PHE A 456 -3.39 25.73 19.08
C PHE A 456 -2.97 26.85 20.05
N GLY A 457 -1.69 26.87 20.43
CA GLY A 457 -1.07 27.95 21.19
C GLY A 457 0.00 28.61 20.35
N SER A 458 -0.12 29.91 20.11
CA SER A 458 0.79 30.64 19.19
C SER A 458 0.88 29.99 17.80
N GLY A 459 -0.23 29.38 17.33
CA GLY A 459 -0.31 28.72 16.03
C GLY A 459 0.18 27.28 15.96
N VAL A 460 0.71 26.74 17.06
CA VAL A 460 1.27 25.40 17.17
C VAL A 460 0.25 24.48 17.85
N LEU A 461 0.00 23.28 17.31
CA LEU A 461 -0.91 22.30 17.91
C LEU A 461 -0.36 21.87 19.27
N ILE A 462 -1.16 22.00 20.33
CA ILE A 462 -0.80 21.68 21.72
C ILE A 462 -1.88 20.84 22.40
N SER A 463 -1.55 20.20 23.54
CA SER A 463 -2.52 19.43 24.32
C SER A 463 -2.85 20.11 25.66
N THR A 464 -4.12 20.01 26.08
CA THR A 464 -4.57 20.43 27.43
C THR A 464 -4.12 19.47 28.53
N THR A 465 -3.78 18.24 28.16
CA THR A 465 -3.38 17.18 29.12
C THR A 465 -1.89 17.22 29.45
N LYS A 466 -1.11 17.83 28.58
CA LYS A 466 0.32 18.11 28.78
C LYS A 466 0.49 19.52 29.34
N SER A 467 1.64 19.81 29.93
CA SER A 467 1.96 21.18 30.40
C SER A 467 2.39 22.10 29.24
N ASP A 468 1.67 22.04 28.12
CA ASP A 468 1.98 22.76 26.88
C ASP A 468 1.46 24.21 26.91
N ILE A 469 0.49 24.50 27.80
CA ILE A 469 0.05 25.88 28.06
C ILE A 469 1.05 26.51 29.03
N ILE A 470 1.86 27.41 28.49
CA ILE A 470 2.98 28.09 29.14
C ILE A 470 2.79 29.60 29.08
N ASN A 471 3.69 30.36 29.72
CA ASN A 471 3.54 31.82 29.80
C ASN A 471 3.60 32.48 28.42
N GLU A 472 4.27 31.85 27.46
CA GLU A 472 4.56 32.32 26.12
C GLU A 472 3.39 32.15 25.14
N ASN A 473 2.40 31.29 25.47
CA ASN A 473 1.26 31.01 24.59
C ASN A 473 -0.13 31.12 25.26
N LYS A 474 -0.21 31.32 26.58
CA LYS A 474 -1.48 31.37 27.34
C LYS A 474 -2.45 32.48 26.92
N ASP A 475 -1.97 33.52 26.26
CA ASP A 475 -2.73 34.66 25.72
C ASP A 475 -2.99 34.53 24.20
N LYS A 476 -2.50 33.44 23.58
CA LYS A 476 -2.56 33.14 22.15
C LYS A 476 -3.16 31.76 21.88
N LEU A 477 -4.06 31.31 22.76
CA LEU A 477 -4.77 30.06 22.58
C LEU A 477 -5.94 30.27 21.63
N VAL A 478 -6.10 29.35 20.68
CA VAL A 478 -7.19 29.37 19.70
C VAL A 478 -7.79 27.98 19.57
N LEU A 479 -9.11 27.93 19.48
CA LEU A 479 -9.87 26.68 19.32
C LEU A 479 -10.35 26.58 17.88
N TYR A 480 -10.19 25.40 17.31
CA TYR A 480 -10.64 25.09 15.97
C TYR A 480 -11.41 23.78 15.98
N TYR A 481 -12.42 23.67 15.12
CA TYR A 481 -12.89 22.36 14.69
C TYR A 481 -12.38 22.09 13.28
N CYS A 482 -11.65 21.00 13.14
CA CYS A 482 -11.07 20.56 11.88
C CYS A 482 -11.80 19.32 11.37
N ASN A 483 -12.06 19.28 10.06
CA ASN A 483 -12.56 18.06 9.42
C ASN A 483 -11.41 17.11 9.05
N ASN A 484 -11.75 15.92 8.57
CA ASN A 484 -10.81 14.91 8.08
C ASN A 484 -9.94 15.36 6.88
N ASN A 485 -10.23 16.51 6.25
CA ASN A 485 -9.40 17.11 5.22
C ASN A 485 -8.47 18.20 5.79
N GLY A 486 -8.36 18.35 7.10
CA GLY A 486 -7.51 19.37 7.73
C GLY A 486 -7.95 20.81 7.44
N ILE A 487 -9.21 21.01 7.05
CA ILE A 487 -9.83 22.34 6.96
C ILE A 487 -10.51 22.62 8.28
N CYS A 488 -10.18 23.77 8.86
CA CYS A 488 -10.64 24.16 10.17
C CYS A 488 -11.45 25.46 10.13
N HIS A 489 -12.38 25.58 11.07
CA HIS A 489 -13.05 26.83 11.39
C HIS A 489 -12.83 27.17 12.85
N SER A 490 -12.65 28.46 13.13
CA SER A 490 -12.38 28.96 14.48
C SER A 490 -13.62 28.81 15.34
N LEU A 491 -13.41 28.52 16.62
CA LEU A 491 -14.44 28.38 17.64
C LEU A 491 -14.16 29.31 18.82
N LYS A 492 -15.21 29.65 19.54
CA LYS A 492 -15.13 30.30 20.86
C LYS A 492 -15.24 29.22 21.94
N GLY A 493 -14.80 29.49 23.15
CA GLY A 493 -14.92 28.49 24.19
C GLY A 493 -14.12 28.72 25.45
N TYR A 494 -13.97 27.62 26.20
CA TYR A 494 -13.23 27.57 27.44
C TYR A 494 -12.30 26.36 27.47
N ILE A 495 -11.15 26.55 28.11
CA ILE A 495 -10.11 25.51 28.26
C ILE A 495 -9.77 25.39 29.73
N LYS A 496 -9.62 24.15 30.21
CA LYS A 496 -9.03 23.78 31.49
C LYS A 496 -7.64 23.18 31.22
N ASP A 497 -6.58 23.71 31.84
CA ASP A 497 -5.26 23.09 31.73
C ASP A 497 -5.02 22.04 32.82
N ASN A 498 -3.91 21.30 32.71
CA ASN A 498 -3.54 20.27 33.68
C ASN A 498 -3.12 20.80 35.07
N LYS A 499 -3.04 22.13 35.24
CA LYS A 499 -2.76 22.83 36.50
C LYS A 499 -4.03 23.47 37.07
N GLU A 500 -5.20 23.08 36.58
CA GLU A 500 -6.50 23.62 37.01
C GLU A 500 -6.62 25.14 36.79
N ASN A 501 -5.93 25.68 35.79
CA ASN A 501 -6.18 27.02 35.28
C ASN A 501 -7.24 26.97 34.18
N TYR A 502 -8.00 28.05 34.06
CA TYR A 502 -9.09 28.16 33.11
C TYR A 502 -8.85 29.35 32.20
N TYR A 503 -9.12 29.17 30.91
CA TYR A 503 -8.94 30.17 29.89
C TYR A 503 -10.23 30.34 29.11
N LYS A 504 -10.58 31.59 28.80
CA LYS A 504 -11.61 31.93 27.83
C LYS A 504 -10.94 32.18 26.48
N VAL A 505 -11.52 31.68 25.40
CA VAL A 505 -11.05 31.89 24.02
C VAL A 505 -12.13 32.57 23.21
N GLU A 506 -11.84 33.76 22.69
CA GLU A 506 -12.72 34.54 21.83
C GLU A 506 -11.90 35.25 20.75
N ASP A 507 -12.37 35.19 19.49
CA ASP A 507 -11.83 35.96 18.36
C ASP A 507 -10.29 35.88 18.20
N ASN A 508 -9.76 34.67 18.37
CA ASN A 508 -8.32 34.33 18.32
C ASN A 508 -7.46 34.91 19.46
N ILE A 509 -8.08 35.32 20.56
CA ILE A 509 -7.41 35.79 21.77
C ILE A 509 -7.83 34.89 22.93
N SER A 510 -6.92 34.65 23.85
CA SER A 510 -7.24 33.95 25.10
C SER A 510 -6.92 34.75 26.34
N GLU A 511 -7.74 34.59 27.36
CA GLU A 511 -7.55 35.22 28.66
C GLU A 511 -7.68 34.19 29.78
N LYS A 512 -6.74 34.22 30.73
CA LYS A 512 -6.83 33.42 31.93
C LYS A 512 -7.91 33.97 32.85
N ILE A 513 -8.86 33.14 33.22
CA ILE A 513 -10.00 33.53 34.06
C ILE A 513 -9.56 33.62 35.52
N ASN A 514 -9.90 34.74 36.16
CA ASN A 514 -9.70 34.95 37.59
C ASN A 514 -11.03 34.85 38.35
N PHE A 515 -11.21 33.78 39.12
CA PHE A 515 -12.43 33.53 39.88
C PHE A 515 -12.50 34.30 41.21
N ASN A 516 -11.46 35.05 41.61
CA ASN A 516 -11.44 35.73 42.90
C ASN A 516 -12.48 36.86 43.05
N ASN A 517 -13.13 37.28 41.94
CA ASN A 517 -14.12 38.36 41.91
C ASN A 517 -15.51 37.92 41.41
N SER A 518 -15.76 36.62 41.21
CA SER A 518 -17.03 36.13 40.66
C SER A 518 -17.86 35.36 41.70
N ASN A 519 -18.98 35.95 42.15
CA ASN A 519 -20.05 35.28 42.91
C ASN A 519 -21.23 34.90 41.98
N TYR A 520 -20.95 34.53 40.73
CA TYR A 520 -22.02 34.21 39.78
C TYR A 520 -22.57 32.81 40.05
N GLU A 521 -23.82 32.72 40.48
CA GLU A 521 -24.63 31.51 40.34
C GLU A 521 -25.01 31.32 38.87
N CYS A 522 -25.40 30.09 38.48
CA CYS A 522 -25.85 29.88 37.11
C CYS A 522 -27.26 30.46 36.91
N THR A 523 -27.32 31.60 36.23
CA THR A 523 -28.55 32.29 35.83
C THR A 523 -28.60 32.45 34.31
N LYS A 524 -29.77 32.86 33.79
CA LYS A 524 -29.95 33.09 32.35
C LYS A 524 -28.96 34.13 31.81
N GLU A 525 -28.66 35.16 32.60
CA GLU A 525 -27.68 36.20 32.27
C GLU A 525 -26.25 35.66 32.22
N ALA A 526 -25.93 34.70 33.09
CA ALA A 526 -24.63 34.03 33.15
C ALA A 526 -24.47 32.89 32.11
N ALA A 527 -25.51 32.57 31.34
CA ALA A 527 -25.47 31.52 30.33
C ALA A 527 -24.30 31.72 29.35
N GLY A 528 -23.60 30.63 29.04
CA GLY A 528 -22.38 30.63 28.23
C GLY A 528 -21.11 31.07 28.95
N SER A 529 -21.16 31.32 30.26
CA SER A 529 -20.00 31.74 31.06
C SER A 529 -19.55 30.65 32.02
N LEU A 530 -18.25 30.62 32.33
CA LEU A 530 -17.77 29.85 33.49
C LEU A 530 -18.13 30.59 34.79
N ILE A 531 -18.79 29.89 35.70
CA ILE A 531 -19.21 30.41 37.01
C ILE A 531 -18.19 30.07 38.11
N SER A 532 -18.40 30.56 39.33
CA SER A 532 -17.44 30.52 40.45
C SER A 532 -16.93 29.12 40.83
N ASN A 533 -17.79 28.10 40.65
CA ASN A 533 -17.45 26.69 40.85
C ASN A 533 -16.73 26.06 39.64
N LYS A 534 -16.27 26.87 38.68
CA LYS A 534 -15.51 26.49 37.47
C LYS A 534 -16.30 25.62 36.47
N LYS A 535 -17.63 25.66 36.54
CA LYS A 535 -18.54 24.97 35.62
C LYS A 535 -19.06 25.90 34.53
N LEU A 536 -19.43 25.37 33.38
CA LEU A 536 -20.10 26.14 32.33
C LEU A 536 -21.59 26.26 32.65
N CYS A 537 -22.11 27.49 32.69
CA CYS A 537 -23.52 27.76 32.93
C CYS A 537 -24.32 27.70 31.63
N LEU A 538 -25.42 26.94 31.63
CA LEU A 538 -26.39 26.80 30.53
C LEU A 538 -27.68 27.62 30.77
N GLY A 539 -27.69 28.48 31.78
CA GLY A 539 -28.78 29.41 32.10
C GLY A 539 -29.56 29.05 33.38
N ASN A 540 -29.87 27.76 33.59
CA ASN A 540 -30.49 27.28 34.84
C ASN A 540 -29.73 26.10 35.46
N GLU A 541 -28.77 25.54 34.73
CA GLU A 541 -27.98 24.39 35.12
C GLU A 541 -26.52 24.63 34.71
N SER A 542 -25.59 23.99 35.42
CA SER A 542 -24.16 24.11 35.12
C SER A 542 -23.53 22.74 34.94
N ILE A 543 -22.61 22.63 33.99
CA ILE A 543 -21.95 21.38 33.63
C ILE A 543 -20.44 21.44 33.91
N ASP A 544 -19.91 20.31 34.39
CA ASP A 544 -18.48 20.13 34.64
C ASP A 544 -17.72 19.91 33.34
N PHE A 545 -16.45 20.31 33.31
CA PHE A 545 -15.54 19.89 32.24
C PHE A 545 -15.47 18.36 32.17
N ILE A 546 -15.38 17.85 30.95
CA ILE A 546 -15.16 16.43 30.71
C ILE A 546 -13.69 16.11 31.03
N ASP A 547 -13.44 15.07 31.83
CA ASP A 547 -12.07 14.60 32.14
C ASP A 547 -11.69 13.33 31.35
N ASP A 548 -12.60 12.77 30.54
CA ASP A 548 -12.42 11.56 29.72
C ASP A 548 -12.13 11.90 28.24
N ASP A 549 -11.01 11.41 27.70
CA ASP A 549 -10.58 11.64 26.30
C ASP A 549 -11.52 11.01 25.25
N THR A 550 -12.32 10.02 25.66
CA THR A 550 -13.22 9.27 24.76
C THR A 550 -14.64 9.81 24.75
N LYS A 551 -14.95 10.73 25.67
CA LYS A 551 -16.30 11.26 25.87
C LYS A 551 -16.46 12.61 25.16
N THR A 552 -17.54 12.73 24.40
CA THR A 552 -18.01 14.00 23.84
C THR A 552 -19.45 14.21 24.28
N GLU A 553 -19.77 15.39 24.81
CA GLU A 553 -21.13 15.77 25.20
C GLU A 553 -21.58 17.04 24.47
N TYR A 554 -22.88 17.17 24.30
CA TYR A 554 -23.49 18.24 23.53
C TYR A 554 -24.60 18.90 24.33
N TYR A 555 -24.63 20.23 24.31
CA TYR A 555 -25.62 21.02 25.04
C TYR A 555 -26.10 22.17 24.16
N ILE A 556 -27.28 22.68 24.48
CA ILE A 556 -27.83 23.88 23.86
C ILE A 556 -28.30 24.78 24.99
N TYR A 557 -27.98 26.07 24.91
CA TYR A 557 -28.56 27.07 25.79
C TYR A 557 -29.10 28.24 24.98
N ASN A 558 -30.01 29.00 25.57
CA ASN A 558 -30.55 30.22 24.99
C ASN A 558 -29.97 31.42 25.73
N LYS A 559 -29.45 32.39 24.99
CA LYS A 559 -29.00 33.69 25.50
C LYS A 559 -29.45 34.77 24.53
N ASP A 560 -30.17 35.77 25.05
CA ASP A 560 -30.66 36.90 24.27
C ASP A 560 -31.43 36.47 22.99
N ASP A 561 -32.34 35.51 23.14
CA ASP A 561 -33.13 34.89 22.06
C ASP A 561 -32.30 34.13 20.99
N GLN A 562 -31.00 33.95 21.20
CA GLN A 562 -30.13 33.14 20.36
C GLN A 562 -29.84 31.78 21.00
N TYR A 563 -30.02 30.71 20.22
CA TYR A 563 -29.61 29.37 20.64
C TYR A 563 -28.13 29.16 20.30
N LEU A 564 -27.36 28.80 21.33
CA LEU A 564 -25.94 28.54 21.22
C LEU A 564 -25.70 27.05 21.49
N PHE A 565 -24.87 26.45 20.65
CA PHE A 565 -24.48 25.05 20.73
C PHE A 565 -23.16 24.93 21.47
N VAL A 566 -23.12 24.05 22.45
CA VAL A 566 -21.92 23.72 23.22
C VAL A 566 -21.51 22.31 22.89
N ARG A 567 -20.23 22.13 22.57
CA ARG A 567 -19.59 20.82 22.51
C ARG A 567 -18.56 20.71 23.61
N GLY A 568 -18.76 19.77 24.53
CA GLY A 568 -17.80 19.39 25.55
C GLY A 568 -16.95 18.24 25.03
N VAL A 569 -15.63 18.40 25.12
CA VAL A 569 -14.64 17.31 25.02
C VAL A 569 -13.68 17.45 26.19
N LYS A 570 -12.70 16.55 26.32
CA LYS A 570 -11.80 16.59 27.46
C LYS A 570 -11.18 17.97 27.65
N ASN A 571 -11.37 18.53 28.84
CA ASN A 571 -10.83 19.81 29.28
C ASN A 571 -11.24 21.02 28.41
N MET A 572 -12.20 20.90 27.50
CA MET A 572 -12.59 21.98 26.59
C MET A 572 -14.10 22.04 26.38
N PHE A 573 -14.61 23.27 26.35
CA PHE A 573 -15.93 23.57 25.83
C PHE A 573 -15.77 24.47 24.61
N THR A 574 -16.43 24.14 23.51
CA THR A 574 -16.57 25.06 22.38
C THR A 574 -18.00 25.54 22.26
N ILE A 575 -18.17 26.80 21.87
CA ILE A 575 -19.45 27.49 21.77
C ILE A 575 -19.58 28.09 20.37
N GLU A 576 -20.69 27.82 19.71
CA GLU A 576 -21.01 28.35 18.38
C GLU A 576 -22.52 28.63 18.25
N GLU A 577 -22.90 29.44 17.26
CA GLU A 577 -24.32 29.68 16.95
C GLU A 577 -24.98 28.42 16.40
N PHE A 578 -26.14 28.07 16.94
CA PHE A 578 -26.88 26.89 16.51
C PHE A 578 -27.62 27.16 15.19
N ASN A 579 -27.06 26.67 14.09
CA ASN A 579 -27.63 26.80 12.73
C ASN A 579 -28.61 25.66 12.35
N GLY A 580 -29.36 25.11 13.31
CA GLY A 580 -30.32 24.02 13.06
C GLY A 580 -31.49 24.42 12.15
N SER A 581 -32.19 23.43 11.59
CA SER A 581 -33.31 23.67 10.66
C SER A 581 -34.47 24.45 11.30
N GLU A 582 -35.13 25.32 10.52
CA GLU A 582 -36.24 26.20 10.95
C GLU A 582 -37.38 25.46 11.70
N GLN A 583 -37.55 24.15 11.49
CA GLN A 583 -38.57 23.35 12.19
C GLN A 583 -38.31 23.18 13.70
N LEU A 584 -37.05 23.20 14.15
CA LEU A 584 -36.68 23.18 15.58
C LEU A 584 -36.73 24.59 16.21
N LEU A 585 -36.45 25.63 15.43
CA LEU A 585 -36.52 27.03 15.88
C LEU A 585 -37.98 27.50 16.09
N ASN A 586 -38.93 26.98 15.31
CA ASN A 586 -40.35 27.37 15.37
C ASN A 586 -41.21 26.58 16.36
N THR A 587 -40.75 25.43 16.87
CA THR A 587 -41.52 24.62 17.84
C THR A 587 -41.44 25.15 19.28
N ASN A 588 -40.44 25.99 19.59
CA ASN A 588 -40.23 26.57 20.93
C ASN A 588 -40.66 28.06 21.06
N LYS A 589 -41.34 28.62 20.05
CA LYS A 589 -41.97 29.96 20.10
C LYS A 589 -43.45 29.93 20.51
N LYS A 590 -43.93 28.87 21.17
CA LYS A 590 -45.30 28.75 21.67
C LYS A 590 -45.37 28.75 23.18
#